data_AF-A0A351C645-F1
#
_entry.id   AF-A0A351C645-F1
#
_cell.length_a   1.000
_cell.length_b   1.000
_cell.length_c   1.000
_cell.angle_alpha   90.00
_cell.angle_beta   90.00
_cell.angle_gamma   90.00
#
_symmetry.space_group_name_H-M   'P 1'
#
loop_
_entity.id
_entity.type
_entity.pdbx_description
1 polymer ?
#
loop_
_entity_poly.entity_id
_entity_poly.type
_entity_poly.pdbx_seq_one_letter_code
_entity_poly.pdbx_strand_id
1 'polypeptide(L)'
;MTYFLKNSLFALVFMVSMVGSVLAQPNTRASISGRVLETGTGEPIVGAHVFIANSMIGSVTDLDGNYDLVNVPTGAHRLYVSMLGFESDFLDIMLRTSRAYTFDFELTGSILEAGEIVVEAERDKNWKKRLRKFTRLFIGETTNALETSIINPEVLDFEDKRGTFTAVAAAPLIIENRALG
;
A
#
# COMPACT_ATOMS: atom_id res chain seq x y z
N MET A 1 -40.15 11.51 61.12
CA MET A 1 -39.50 12.41 60.12
C MET A 1 -37.96 12.31 60.10
N THR A 2 -37.31 12.01 61.23
CA THR A 2 -35.83 11.94 61.35
C THR A 2 -35.15 10.74 60.67
N TYR A 3 -35.83 9.59 60.56
CA TYR A 3 -35.29 8.41 59.86
C TYR A 3 -35.22 8.59 58.32
N PHE A 4 -36.18 9.31 57.73
CA PHE A 4 -36.20 9.60 56.29
C PHE A 4 -35.04 10.51 55.86
N LEU A 5 -34.68 11.51 56.67
CA LEU A 5 -33.51 12.37 56.40
C LEU A 5 -32.19 11.60 56.52
N LYS A 6 -32.07 10.67 57.48
CA LYS A 6 -30.86 9.84 57.65
C LYS A 6 -30.65 8.87 56.48
N ASN A 7 -31.71 8.23 55.98
CA ASN A 7 -31.63 7.36 54.80
C ASN A 7 -31.32 8.14 53.51
N SER A 8 -31.87 9.35 53.37
CA SER A 8 -31.59 10.23 52.22
C SER A 8 -30.13 10.72 52.20
N LEU A 9 -29.57 11.05 53.36
CA LEU A 9 -28.15 11.43 53.49
C LEU A 9 -27.22 10.26 53.16
N PHE A 10 -27.56 9.04 53.59
CA PHE A 10 -26.80 7.83 53.27
C PHE A 10 -26.83 7.49 51.77
N ALA A 11 -27.99 7.65 51.13
CA ALA A 11 -28.13 7.46 49.68
C ALA A 11 -27.31 8.49 48.87
N LEU A 12 -27.25 9.75 49.34
CA LEU A 12 -26.45 10.81 48.71
C LEU A 12 -24.95 10.51 48.80
N VAL A 13 -24.46 10.06 49.96
CA VAL A 13 -23.05 9.67 50.14
C VAL A 13 -22.68 8.46 49.28
N PHE A 14 -23.59 7.47 49.15
CA PHE A 14 -23.38 6.31 48.28
C PHE A 14 -23.32 6.71 46.79
N MET A 15 -24.19 7.63 46.35
CA MET A 15 -24.20 8.13 44.97
C MET A 15 -22.94 8.94 44.62
N VAL A 16 -22.40 9.74 45.56
CA VAL A 16 -21.15 10.48 45.35
C VAL A 16 -19.94 9.54 45.27
N SER A 17 -19.95 8.42 46.00
CA SER A 17 -18.86 7.44 45.98
C SER A 17 -18.72 6.69 44.65
N MET A 18 -19.82 6.51 43.90
CA MET A 18 -19.80 5.87 42.57
C MET A 18 -19.18 6.75 41.47
N VAL A 19 -19.15 8.08 41.65
CA VAL A 19 -18.60 9.01 40.64
C VAL A 19 -17.07 8.95 40.62
N GLY A 20 -16.42 8.61 41.75
CA GLY A 20 -14.97 8.54 41.87
C GLY A 20 -14.31 7.40 41.07
N SER A 21 -15.06 6.36 40.70
CA SER A 21 -14.53 5.19 39.98
C SER A 21 -14.45 5.37 38.46
N VAL A 22 -15.01 6.45 37.90
CA VAL A 22 -15.05 6.67 36.44
C VAL A 22 -13.73 7.20 35.87
N LEU A 23 -12.88 7.81 36.71
CA LEU A 23 -11.64 8.47 36.28
C LEU A 23 -10.39 7.57 36.27
N ALA A 24 -10.51 6.28 36.63
CA ALA A 24 -9.38 5.36 36.73
C ALA A 24 -9.42 4.26 35.66
N GLN A 25 -9.69 4.61 34.40
CA GLN A 25 -9.42 3.69 33.30
C GLN A 25 -7.89 3.58 33.15
N PRO A 26 -7.30 2.37 33.19
CA PRO A 26 -5.87 2.23 32.91
C PRO A 26 -5.62 2.84 31.53
N ASN A 27 -4.70 3.80 31.43
CA ASN A 27 -4.28 4.36 30.15
C ASN A 27 -3.62 3.25 29.34
N THR A 28 -4.39 2.45 28.61
CA THR A 28 -3.90 1.34 27.77
C THR A 28 -3.38 1.87 26.43
N ARG A 29 -2.73 3.04 26.42
CA ARG A 29 -2.19 3.66 25.22
C ARG A 29 -0.72 4.00 25.43
N ALA A 30 0.09 3.63 24.45
CA ALA A 30 1.52 3.86 24.39
C ALA A 30 1.84 4.91 23.32
N SER A 31 3.06 5.44 23.37
CA SER A 31 3.65 6.19 22.27
C SER A 31 4.76 5.35 21.64
N ILE A 32 4.90 5.45 20.32
CA ILE A 32 5.99 4.83 19.58
C ILE A 32 6.73 5.94 18.85
N SER A 33 8.04 5.97 18.96
CA SER A 33 8.90 6.87 18.19
C SER A 33 10.01 6.11 17.50
N GLY A 34 10.75 6.76 16.63
CA GLY A 34 11.93 6.18 16.01
C GLY A 34 12.40 6.96 14.81
N ARG A 35 13.39 6.41 14.12
CA ARG A 35 13.95 6.95 12.89
C ARG A 35 13.82 5.98 11.73
N VAL A 36 13.69 6.53 10.53
CA VAL A 36 13.72 5.79 9.27
C VAL A 36 14.92 6.26 8.47
N LEU A 37 15.84 5.36 8.19
CA LEU A 37 17.08 5.63 7.47
C LEU A 37 17.16 4.79 6.19
N GLU A 38 17.94 5.24 5.22
CA GLU A 38 18.27 4.44 4.04
C GLU A 38 19.39 3.46 4.36
N THR A 39 19.18 2.19 4.00
CA THR A 39 20.18 1.13 4.13
C THR A 39 21.41 1.46 3.29
N GLY A 40 22.58 1.46 3.92
CA GLY A 40 23.88 1.64 3.27
C GLY A 40 24.40 3.08 3.27
N THR A 41 23.56 4.09 3.03
CA THR A 41 23.94 5.50 3.14
C THR A 41 23.79 6.02 4.58
N GLY A 42 22.82 5.50 5.32
CA GLY A 42 22.45 5.98 6.65
C GLY A 42 21.76 7.36 6.61
N GLU A 43 21.36 7.84 5.42
CA GLU A 43 20.68 9.11 5.28
C GLU A 43 19.24 9.02 5.80
N PRO A 44 18.72 10.10 6.43
CA PRO A 44 17.35 10.12 6.91
C PRO A 44 16.35 10.10 5.75
N ILE A 45 15.37 9.21 5.82
CA ILE A 45 14.29 9.17 4.83
C ILE A 45 13.19 10.12 5.28
N VAL A 46 13.09 11.25 4.60
CA VAL A 46 12.08 12.29 4.82
C VAL A 46 10.78 11.92 4.09
N GLY A 47 9.64 12.09 4.75
CA GLY A 47 8.34 11.87 4.12
C GLY A 47 7.86 10.42 4.09
N ALA A 48 8.56 9.49 4.76
CA ALA A 48 8.13 8.10 4.86
C ALA A 48 6.88 7.98 5.75
N HIS A 49 5.92 7.17 5.31
CA HIS A 49 4.69 6.89 6.04
C HIS A 49 4.93 5.75 7.03
N VAL A 50 4.71 6.01 8.32
CA VAL A 50 4.80 5.00 9.39
C VAL A 50 3.43 4.82 10.03
N PHE A 51 2.90 3.60 10.10
CA PHE A 51 1.53 3.38 10.55
C PHE A 51 1.30 2.01 11.18
N ILE A 52 0.27 1.90 12.02
CA ILE A 52 -0.18 0.65 12.62
C ILE A 52 -1.22 -0.01 11.72
N ALA A 53 -1.00 -1.28 11.38
CA ALA A 53 -1.90 -2.08 10.56
C ALA A 53 -3.34 -2.07 11.06
N ASN A 54 -4.32 -2.04 10.15
CA ASN A 54 -5.75 -2.04 10.47
C ASN A 54 -6.20 -0.89 11.39
N SER A 55 -5.47 0.23 11.37
CA SER A 55 -5.80 1.41 12.17
C SER A 55 -5.63 2.69 11.34
N MET A 56 -6.18 3.80 11.85
CA MET A 56 -5.92 5.14 11.32
C MET A 56 -4.74 5.83 12.02
N ILE A 57 -3.96 5.09 12.82
CA ILE A 57 -2.83 5.63 13.56
C ILE A 57 -1.59 5.55 12.67
N GLY A 58 -1.11 6.71 12.23
CA GLY A 58 0.09 6.85 11.43
C GLY A 58 0.67 8.25 11.53
N SER A 59 1.92 8.39 11.12
CA SER A 59 2.66 9.64 11.01
C SER A 59 3.53 9.60 9.76
N VAL A 60 4.08 10.76 9.42
CA VAL A 60 5.08 10.92 8.37
C VAL A 60 6.40 11.30 9.04
N THR A 61 7.53 10.86 8.49
CA THR A 61 8.85 11.23 9.00
C THR A 61 9.19 12.69 8.70
N ASP A 62 9.90 13.33 9.63
CA ASP A 62 10.39 14.71 9.51
C ASP A 62 11.70 14.82 8.70
N LEU A 63 12.33 16.01 8.68
CA LEU A 63 13.57 16.29 7.95
C LEU A 63 14.77 15.48 8.46
N ASP A 64 14.73 15.02 9.71
CA ASP A 64 15.76 14.22 10.35
C ASP A 64 15.39 12.72 10.34
N GLY A 65 14.32 12.34 9.62
CA GLY A 65 13.81 10.98 9.50
C GLY A 65 13.07 10.48 10.73
N ASN A 66 12.76 11.33 11.71
CA ASN A 66 12.06 10.92 12.93
C ASN A 66 10.56 10.82 12.71
N TYR A 67 9.91 9.89 13.41
CA TYR A 67 8.46 9.80 13.49
C TYR A 67 7.99 9.61 14.94
N ASP A 68 6.76 10.04 15.21
CA ASP A 68 6.07 9.85 16.48
C ASP A 68 4.61 9.41 16.26
N LEU A 69 4.26 8.25 16.81
CA LEU A 69 2.89 7.74 16.90
C LEU A 69 2.39 7.83 18.34
N VAL A 70 1.34 8.61 18.54
CA VAL A 70 0.68 8.74 19.84
C VAL A 70 -0.61 7.92 19.90
N ASN A 71 -1.05 7.62 21.13
CA ASN A 71 -2.33 6.97 21.39
C ASN A 71 -2.47 5.54 20.84
N VAL A 72 -1.36 4.80 20.71
CA VAL A 72 -1.36 3.41 20.21
C VAL A 72 -1.88 2.47 21.29
N PRO A 73 -2.98 1.72 21.08
CA PRO A 73 -3.49 0.79 22.09
C PRO A 73 -2.45 -0.24 22.52
N THR A 74 -2.41 -0.65 23.79
CA THR A 74 -1.56 -1.78 24.21
C THR A 74 -2.04 -3.09 23.58
N GLY A 75 -1.12 -3.98 23.23
CA GLY A 75 -1.42 -5.22 22.53
C GLY A 75 -0.36 -5.60 21.51
N ALA A 76 -0.65 -6.64 20.73
CA ALA A 76 0.16 -7.01 19.57
C ALA A 76 -0.27 -6.15 18.37
N HIS A 77 0.70 -5.55 17.71
CA HIS A 77 0.49 -4.71 16.53
C HIS A 77 1.55 -5.00 15.49
N ARG A 78 1.24 -4.65 14.25
CA ARG A 78 2.23 -4.58 13.18
C ARG A 78 2.45 -3.14 12.79
N LEU A 79 3.68 -2.68 12.94
CA LEU A 79 4.12 -1.34 12.58
C LEU A 79 4.72 -1.41 11.17
N TYR A 80 4.13 -0.70 10.23
CA TYR A 80 4.56 -0.63 8.84
C TYR A 80 5.27 0.69 8.59
N VAL A 81 6.23 0.66 7.67
CA VAL A 81 6.86 1.83 7.08
C VAL A 81 6.89 1.69 5.56
N SER A 82 6.55 2.76 4.86
CA SER A 82 6.50 2.80 3.40
C SER A 82 6.91 4.16 2.87
N MET A 83 7.72 4.17 1.82
CA MET A 83 8.11 5.37 1.09
C MET A 83 8.21 5.06 -0.40
N LEU A 84 7.83 6.02 -1.24
CA LEU A 84 7.95 5.86 -2.69
C LEU A 84 9.44 5.71 -3.07
N GLY A 85 9.75 4.70 -3.87
CA GLY A 85 11.14 4.40 -4.27
C GLY A 85 11.93 3.59 -3.24
N PHE A 86 11.27 3.05 -2.22
CA PHE A 86 11.87 2.16 -1.22
C PHE A 86 11.05 0.87 -1.07
N GLU A 87 11.72 -0.23 -0.71
CA GLU A 87 11.03 -1.44 -0.26
C GLU A 87 10.35 -1.17 1.08
N SER A 88 9.08 -1.53 1.20
CA SER A 88 8.33 -1.35 2.46
C SER A 88 8.74 -2.41 3.47
N ASP A 89 8.82 -2.03 4.74
CA ASP A 89 9.19 -2.93 5.83
C ASP A 89 8.16 -2.90 6.97
N PHE A 90 8.20 -3.91 7.84
CA PHE A 90 7.31 -4.00 8.98
C PHE A 90 7.92 -4.73 10.17
N LEU A 91 7.46 -4.37 11.37
CA LEU A 91 7.81 -5.03 12.62
C LEU A 91 6.54 -5.46 13.38
N ASP A 92 6.54 -6.72 13.83
CA ASP A 92 5.55 -7.21 14.78
C ASP A 92 5.98 -6.83 16.21
N ILE A 93 5.20 -5.95 16.85
CA ILE A 93 5.53 -5.35 18.15
C ILE A 93 4.49 -5.71 19.20
N MET A 94 4.93 -5.87 20.46
CA MET A 94 4.03 -6.10 21.59
C MET A 94 4.14 -5.01 22.65
N LEU A 95 3.14 -4.14 22.69
CA LEU A 95 3.03 -3.02 23.62
C LEU A 95 2.38 -3.51 24.92
N ARG A 96 3.21 -3.88 25.90
CA ARG A 96 2.76 -4.42 27.19
C ARG A 96 2.35 -3.36 28.21
N THR A 97 2.87 -2.14 28.05
CA THR A 97 2.68 -1.04 28.99
C THR A 97 2.36 0.25 28.24
N SER A 98 1.85 1.26 28.95
CA SER A 98 1.54 2.59 28.42
C SER A 98 2.76 3.50 28.29
N ARG A 99 3.96 2.92 28.14
CA ARG A 99 5.22 3.66 28.08
C ARG A 99 5.54 4.05 26.63
N ALA A 100 6.57 4.87 26.47
CA ALA A 100 7.18 5.13 25.18
C ALA A 100 8.01 3.91 24.73
N TYR A 101 7.87 3.55 23.46
CA TYR A 101 8.65 2.55 22.76
C TYR A 101 9.40 3.21 21.62
N THR A 102 10.57 2.67 21.29
CA THR A 102 11.37 3.16 20.16
C THR A 102 11.67 2.03 19.20
N PHE A 103 11.36 2.22 17.92
CA PHE A 103 11.63 1.26 16.85
C PHE A 103 12.19 2.00 15.64
N ASP A 104 13.41 1.68 15.25
CA ASP A 104 14.03 2.27 14.06
C ASP A 104 13.85 1.33 12.87
N PHE A 105 13.81 1.92 11.67
CA PHE A 105 13.71 1.19 10.40
C PHE A 105 14.86 1.60 9.49
N GLU A 106 15.35 0.63 8.71
CA GLU A 106 16.26 0.86 7.61
C GLU A 106 15.60 0.35 6.32
N LEU A 107 15.39 1.23 5.35
CA LEU A 107 14.78 0.86 4.08
C LEU A 107 15.81 0.77 2.97
N THR A 108 15.66 -0.26 2.14
CA THR A 108 16.46 -0.40 0.93
C THR A 108 15.76 0.31 -0.22
N GLY A 109 16.51 1.11 -0.98
CA GLY A 109 16.01 1.76 -2.20
C GLY A 109 15.50 0.72 -3.20
N SER A 110 14.25 0.88 -3.63
CA SER A 110 13.63 0.06 -4.67
C SER A 110 13.51 0.89 -5.93
N ILE A 111 14.22 0.49 -6.98
CA ILE A 111 13.95 1.03 -8.31
C ILE A 111 12.55 0.57 -8.69
N LEU A 112 11.60 1.49 -8.73
CA LEU A 112 10.29 1.26 -9.31
C LEU A 112 10.51 0.96 -10.79
N GLU A 113 10.71 -0.31 -11.14
CA GLU A 113 10.41 -0.77 -12.49
C GLU A 113 8.91 -0.54 -12.65
N ALA A 114 8.56 0.49 -13.43
CA ALA A 114 7.20 0.70 -13.87
C ALA A 114 6.81 -0.50 -14.75
N GLY A 115 6.40 -1.59 -14.10
CA GLY A 115 5.70 -2.68 -14.76
C GLY A 115 4.46 -2.07 -15.35
N GLU A 116 4.48 -1.92 -16.69
CA GLU A 116 3.29 -1.61 -17.46
C GLU A 116 2.17 -2.49 -16.93
N ILE A 117 1.07 -1.87 -16.51
CA ILE A 117 -0.12 -2.61 -16.06
C ILE A 117 -0.62 -3.35 -17.30
N VAL A 118 -0.12 -4.55 -17.54
CA VAL A 118 -0.71 -5.48 -18.49
C VAL A 118 -2.01 -5.90 -17.84
N VAL A 119 -3.08 -5.18 -18.19
CA VAL A 119 -4.43 -5.65 -17.93
C VAL A 119 -4.59 -6.92 -18.76
N GLU A 120 -4.20 -8.06 -18.18
CA GLU A 120 -4.57 -9.39 -18.65
C GLU A 120 -6.07 -9.61 -18.38
N ALA A 121 -6.91 -8.75 -18.96
CA ALA A 121 -8.26 -9.14 -19.27
C ALA A 121 -8.14 -10.19 -20.36
N GLU A 122 -8.33 -11.46 -20.00
CA GLU A 122 -8.36 -12.60 -20.90
C GLU A 122 -9.16 -12.23 -22.17
N ARG A 123 -8.44 -11.85 -23.24
CA ARG A 123 -9.06 -11.19 -24.41
C ARG A 123 -9.96 -12.19 -25.13
N ASP A 124 -11.15 -11.74 -25.53
CA ASP A 124 -12.16 -12.54 -26.25
C ASP A 124 -11.57 -13.25 -27.49
N LYS A 125 -12.12 -14.41 -27.85
CA LYS A 125 -11.78 -15.19 -29.07
C LYS A 125 -11.80 -14.32 -30.33
N ASN A 126 -12.68 -13.31 -30.38
CA ASN A 126 -12.76 -12.38 -31.51
C ASN A 126 -11.51 -11.51 -31.63
N TRP A 127 -10.94 -11.05 -30.53
CA TRP A 127 -9.70 -10.28 -30.52
C TRP A 127 -8.54 -11.12 -31.04
N LYS A 128 -8.41 -12.39 -30.60
CA LYS A 128 -7.37 -13.32 -31.12
C LYS A 128 -7.47 -13.54 -32.64
N LYS A 129 -8.70 -13.64 -33.18
CA LYS A 129 -8.92 -13.73 -34.63
C LYS A 129 -8.47 -12.47 -35.36
N ARG A 130 -8.78 -11.28 -34.80
CA ARG A 130 -8.39 -9.98 -35.37
C ARG A 130 -6.88 -9.78 -35.31
N LEU A 131 -6.23 -10.13 -34.19
CA LEU A 131 -4.78 -10.13 -34.05
C LEU A 131 -4.14 -10.99 -35.15
N ARG A 132 -4.58 -12.24 -35.33
CA ARG A 132 -4.05 -13.11 -36.39
C ARG A 132 -4.25 -12.52 -37.80
N LYS A 133 -5.39 -11.88 -38.07
CA LYS A 133 -5.64 -11.17 -39.33
C LYS A 133 -4.66 -10.00 -39.50
N PHE A 134 -4.45 -9.21 -38.45
CA PHE A 134 -3.51 -8.10 -38.42
C PHE A 134 -2.07 -8.55 -38.64
N THR A 135 -1.58 -9.53 -37.87
CA THR A 135 -0.22 -10.08 -38.00
C THR A 135 0.06 -10.51 -39.43
N ARG A 136 -0.88 -11.21 -40.07
CA ARG A 136 -0.77 -11.61 -41.47
C ARG A 136 -0.69 -10.43 -42.45
N LEU A 137 -1.50 -9.39 -42.25
CA LEU A 137 -1.54 -8.23 -43.13
C LEU A 137 -0.33 -7.30 -42.94
N PHE A 138 0.18 -7.23 -41.70
CA PHE A 138 1.22 -6.30 -41.31
C PHE A 138 2.63 -6.88 -41.46
N ILE A 139 2.86 -8.11 -40.99
CA ILE A 139 4.16 -8.80 -41.08
C ILE A 139 4.27 -9.60 -42.38
N GLY A 140 3.18 -10.23 -42.82
CA GLY A 140 3.15 -11.09 -44.01
C GLY A 140 3.17 -12.60 -43.70
N GLU A 141 3.35 -13.42 -44.74
CA GLU A 141 3.38 -14.90 -44.65
C GLU A 141 4.68 -15.51 -45.22
N THR A 142 5.71 -14.69 -45.47
CA THR A 142 7.00 -15.16 -46.00
C THR A 142 7.81 -15.89 -44.94
N THR A 143 8.88 -16.58 -45.34
CA THR A 143 9.77 -17.28 -44.40
C THR A 143 10.34 -16.33 -43.33
N ASN A 144 10.75 -15.11 -43.73
CA ASN A 144 11.22 -14.09 -42.79
C ASN A 144 10.11 -13.57 -41.86
N ALA A 145 8.85 -13.57 -42.33
CA ALA A 145 7.70 -13.20 -41.51
C ALA A 145 7.45 -14.22 -40.38
N LEU A 146 7.75 -15.50 -40.58
CA LEU A 146 7.62 -16.53 -39.54
C LEU A 146 8.61 -16.33 -38.38
N GLU A 147 9.73 -15.64 -38.64
CA GLU A 147 10.74 -15.29 -37.64
C GLU A 147 10.54 -13.89 -37.05
N THR A 148 9.46 -13.21 -37.42
CA THR A 148 9.09 -11.89 -36.89
C THR A 148 7.89 -12.04 -35.95
N SER A 149 8.03 -11.56 -34.71
CA SER A 149 6.99 -11.65 -33.67
C SER A 149 6.68 -10.29 -33.06
N ILE A 150 5.40 -10.06 -32.74
CA ILE A 150 4.95 -8.88 -31.98
C ILE A 150 5.06 -9.25 -30.50
N ILE A 151 5.85 -8.48 -29.74
CA ILE A 151 6.16 -8.79 -28.35
C ILE A 151 5.05 -8.31 -27.40
N ASN A 152 4.43 -7.16 -27.70
CA ASN A 152 3.38 -6.55 -26.89
C ASN A 152 2.03 -6.46 -27.64
N PRO A 153 1.45 -7.58 -28.13
CA PRO A 153 0.22 -7.53 -28.91
C PRO A 153 -0.97 -6.92 -28.16
N GLU A 154 -0.95 -6.92 -26.83
CA GLU A 154 -1.98 -6.38 -25.94
C GLU A 154 -2.21 -4.87 -26.08
N VAL A 155 -1.24 -4.12 -26.62
CA VAL A 155 -1.39 -2.68 -26.87
C VAL A 155 -2.27 -2.39 -28.08
N LEU A 156 -2.60 -3.41 -28.88
CA LEU A 156 -3.43 -3.30 -30.07
C LEU A 156 -4.92 -3.49 -29.77
N ASP A 157 -5.71 -2.51 -30.20
CA ASP A 157 -7.15 -2.63 -30.35
C ASP A 157 -7.55 -2.64 -31.83
N PHE A 158 -8.65 -3.33 -32.14
CA PHE A 158 -9.08 -3.59 -33.50
C PHE A 158 -10.52 -3.18 -33.72
N GLU A 159 -10.75 -2.32 -34.72
CA GLU A 159 -12.07 -1.97 -35.21
C GLU A 159 -12.27 -2.48 -36.64
N ASP A 160 -13.48 -2.98 -36.93
CA ASP A 160 -13.90 -3.29 -38.29
C ASP A 160 -15.20 -2.51 -38.55
N LYS A 161 -15.09 -1.42 -39.33
CA LYS A 161 -16.21 -0.53 -39.64
C LYS A 161 -16.26 -0.31 -41.14
N ARG A 162 -17.43 -0.57 -41.74
CA ARG A 162 -17.74 -0.26 -43.15
C ARG A 162 -16.71 -0.84 -44.14
N GLY A 163 -16.18 -2.03 -43.86
CA GLY A 163 -15.22 -2.73 -44.74
C GLY A 163 -13.75 -2.31 -44.54
N THR A 164 -13.47 -1.38 -43.62
CA THR A 164 -12.12 -0.98 -43.26
C THR A 164 -11.73 -1.67 -41.95
N PHE A 165 -10.61 -2.40 -41.97
CA PHE A 165 -10.00 -2.99 -40.79
C PHE A 165 -8.94 -2.05 -40.24
N THR A 166 -9.16 -1.53 -39.03
CA THR A 166 -8.29 -0.57 -38.37
C THR A 166 -7.69 -1.20 -37.12
N ALA A 167 -6.38 -1.04 -36.95
CA ALA A 167 -5.67 -1.37 -35.73
C ALA A 167 -5.12 -0.08 -35.12
N VAL A 168 -5.32 0.11 -33.82
CA VAL A 168 -4.82 1.25 -33.07
C VAL A 168 -3.96 0.72 -31.92
N ALA A 169 -2.77 1.28 -31.76
CA ALA A 169 -1.87 0.94 -30.67
C ALA A 169 -1.96 2.03 -29.59
N ALA A 170 -2.21 1.64 -28.34
CA ALA A 170 -2.23 2.55 -27.19
C ALA A 170 -0.82 2.98 -26.76
N ALA A 171 0.20 2.21 -27.14
CA ALA A 171 1.61 2.43 -26.89
C ALA A 171 2.44 2.00 -28.12
N PRO A 172 3.74 2.32 -28.20
CA PRO A 172 4.59 1.86 -29.30
C PRO A 172 4.55 0.33 -29.46
N LEU A 173 4.35 -0.14 -30.69
CA LEU A 173 4.35 -1.57 -31.01
C LEU A 173 5.78 -2.10 -31.09
N ILE A 174 6.10 -3.12 -30.30
CA ILE A 174 7.40 -3.76 -30.23
C ILE A 174 7.39 -4.98 -31.13
N ILE A 175 8.33 -5.00 -32.08
CA ILE A 175 8.49 -6.07 -33.06
C ILE A 175 9.90 -6.62 -32.95
N GLU A 176 10.00 -7.92 -32.75
CA GLU A 176 11.26 -8.65 -32.80
C GLU A 176 11.35 -9.38 -34.14
N ASN A 177 12.46 -9.18 -34.87
CA ASN A 177 12.74 -9.90 -36.11
C ASN A 177 14.01 -10.74 -35.95
N ARG A 178 13.84 -12.05 -35.80
CA ARG A 178 14.95 -13.00 -35.62
C ARG A 178 15.62 -13.39 -36.95
N ALA A 179 15.03 -13.04 -38.09
CA ALA A 179 15.62 -13.32 -39.41
C ALA A 179 16.80 -12.40 -39.75
N LEU A 180 17.09 -11.38 -38.94
CA LEU A 180 18.16 -10.40 -39.19
C LEU A 180 19.47 -10.70 -38.45
N GLY A 181 19.53 -11.77 -37.65
CA GLY A 181 20.73 -12.18 -36.90
C GLY A 181 20.91 -11.45 -35.59
#